data_AF-A0A350BM07-F1
#
_entry.id   AF-A0A350BM07-F1
#
_cell.length_a   1.000
_cell.length_b   1.000
_cell.length_c   1.000
_cell.angle_alpha   90.00
_cell.angle_beta   90.00
_cell.angle_gamma   90.00
#
_symmetry.space_group_name_H-M   'P 1'
#
loop_
_entity.id
_entity.type
_entity.pdbx_description
1 polymer ?
#
loop_
_entity_poly.entity_id
_entity_poly.type
_entity_poly.pdbx_seq_one_letter_code
_entity_poly.pdbx_strand_id
1 'polypeptide(L)'
;MARVSFGLQLRAAVIPIPYIRSNNHDVLICRHRVSPHYDQCALYGGGEMFVDRELKSGRLPEELVIREDTSVTADFSGLECRWSEVPSPEEETIAVIVDASHRPERSL
;
A
#
# COMPACT_ATOMS: atom_id res chain seq x y z
N MET A 1 -13.65 9.77 -10.26
CA MET A 1 -14.51 9.54 -9.07
C MET A 1 -13.88 10.06 -7.77
N ALA A 2 -12.62 9.71 -7.45
CA ALA A 2 -11.96 10.09 -6.19
C ALA A 2 -12.09 11.58 -5.81
N ARG A 3 -11.85 12.48 -6.78
CA ARG A 3 -11.93 13.92 -6.55
C ARG A 3 -13.35 14.41 -6.24
N VAL A 4 -14.34 13.89 -6.96
CA VAL A 4 -15.75 14.31 -6.82
C VAL A 4 -16.37 13.78 -5.54
N SER A 5 -16.10 12.51 -5.21
CA SER A 5 -16.72 11.84 -4.05
C SER A 5 -16.02 12.14 -2.73
N PHE A 6 -14.70 12.36 -2.74
CA PHE A 6 -13.89 12.44 -1.51
C PHE A 6 -12.94 13.64 -1.46
N GLY A 7 -12.87 14.47 -2.50
CA GLY A 7 -11.91 15.58 -2.55
C GLY A 7 -10.45 15.13 -2.68
N LEU A 8 -10.20 13.86 -3.03
CA LEU A 8 -8.85 13.28 -3.12
C LEU A 8 -8.37 13.18 -4.57
N GLN A 9 -7.08 13.42 -4.79
CA GLN A 9 -6.42 13.10 -6.05
C GLN A 9 -5.93 11.65 -6.02
N LEU A 10 -6.42 10.83 -6.95
CA LEU A 10 -5.97 9.45 -7.10
C LEU A 10 -4.74 9.40 -8.01
N ARG A 11 -3.69 8.71 -7.57
CA ARG A 11 -2.53 8.35 -8.39
C ARG A 11 -2.43 6.84 -8.38
N ALA A 12 -2.32 6.23 -9.56
CA ALA A 12 -2.22 4.78 -9.70
C ALA A 12 -1.17 4.44 -10.75
N ALA A 13 -0.51 3.29 -10.58
CA ALA A 13 0.53 2.82 -11.48
C ALA A 13 0.59 1.28 -11.46
N VAL A 14 1.06 0.70 -12.57
CA VAL A 14 1.44 -0.72 -12.66
C VAL A 14 2.95 -0.77 -12.85
N ILE A 15 3.65 -1.37 -11.90
CA ILE A 15 5.11 -1.27 -11.83
C ILE A 15 5.75 -2.66 -11.93
N PRO A 16 6.55 -2.93 -12.97
CA PRO A 16 7.24 -4.20 -13.10
C PRO A 16 8.28 -4.42 -11.99
N ILE A 17 8.36 -5.64 -11.46
CA ILE A 17 9.42 -6.01 -10.49
C ILE A 17 10.84 -5.72 -11.03
N PRO A 18 11.17 -5.95 -12.32
CA PRO A 18 12.48 -5.58 -12.84
C PRO A 18 12.82 -4.08 -12.69
N TYR A 19 11.83 -3.18 -12.81
CA TYR A 19 12.03 -1.75 -12.60
C TYR A 19 12.38 -1.43 -11.14
N ILE A 20 11.72 -2.11 -10.19
CA ILE A 20 12.03 -1.95 -8.76
C ILE A 20 13.47 -2.41 -8.47
N ARG A 21 13.86 -3.56 -9.04
CA ARG A 21 15.20 -4.14 -8.89
C ARG A 21 16.30 -3.32 -9.54
N SER A 22 16.05 -2.73 -10.71
CA SER A 22 17.01 -1.82 -11.35
C SER A 22 17.24 -0.53 -10.55
N ASN A 23 16.32 -0.20 -9.63
CA ASN A 23 16.44 0.94 -8.70
C ASN A 23 16.98 0.53 -7.32
N ASN A 24 17.67 -0.62 -7.21
CA ASN A 24 18.29 -1.12 -5.98
C ASN A 24 17.32 -1.41 -4.82
N HIS A 25 16.07 -1.75 -5.14
CA HIS A 25 15.05 -2.18 -4.20
C HIS A 25 14.53 -3.58 -4.58
N ASP A 26 13.81 -4.25 -3.69
CA ASP A 26 13.12 -5.51 -4.00
C ASP A 26 11.74 -5.56 -3.33
N VAL A 27 10.88 -6.47 -3.79
CA VAL A 27 9.61 -6.77 -3.13
C VAL A 27 9.62 -8.25 -2.78
N LEU A 28 9.92 -8.54 -1.53
CA LEU A 28 9.85 -9.87 -0.94
C LEU A 28 8.54 -9.99 -0.18
N ILE A 29 7.88 -11.12 -0.35
CA ILE A 29 6.59 -11.39 0.28
C ILE A 29 6.73 -12.63 1.15
N CYS A 30 6.29 -12.54 2.40
CA CYS A 30 6.17 -13.68 3.30
C CYS A 30 4.71 -13.85 3.70
N ARG A 31 4.24 -15.10 3.73
CA ARG A 31 3.01 -15.49 4.43
C ARG A 31 3.39 -16.34 5.63
N HIS A 32 3.11 -15.85 6.83
CA HIS A 32 3.42 -16.51 8.08
C HIS A 32 2.13 -16.87 8.82
N ARG A 33 1.96 -18.15 9.16
CA ARG A 33 0.83 -18.61 9.98
C ARG A 33 1.13 -18.37 11.46
N VAL A 34 0.43 -17.41 12.06
CA VAL A 34 0.58 -17.07 13.48
C VAL A 34 -0.29 -17.99 14.36
N SER A 35 -1.48 -18.38 13.87
CA SER A 35 -2.39 -19.31 14.55
C SER A 35 -3.21 -20.12 13.54
N PRO A 36 -3.98 -21.14 13.95
CA PRO A 36 -4.85 -21.91 13.04
C PRO A 36 -5.83 -21.07 12.22
N HIS A 37 -6.17 -19.87 12.68
CA HIS A 37 -7.14 -18.97 12.05
C HIS A 37 -6.53 -17.62 11.62
N TYR A 38 -5.22 -17.44 11.76
CA TYR A 38 -4.54 -16.19 11.44
C TYR A 38 -3.26 -16.41 10.64
N ASP A 39 -3.30 -16.01 9.37
CA ASP A 39 -2.14 -15.90 8.49
C ASP A 39 -1.79 -14.40 8.34
N GLN A 40 -0.56 -14.03 8.69
CA GLN A 40 -0.02 -12.69 8.53
C GLN A 40 0.86 -12.62 7.28
N CYS A 41 0.61 -11.63 6.43
CA CYS A 41 1.46 -11.33 5.29
C CYS A 41 2.42 -10.19 5.65
N ALA A 42 3.68 -10.30 5.22
CA ALA A 42 4.70 -9.27 5.39
C ALA A 42 5.36 -8.97 4.04
N LEU A 43 5.73 -7.69 3.86
CA LEU A 43 6.54 -7.21 2.74
C LEU A 43 7.93 -6.81 3.27
N TYR A 44 8.96 -7.05 2.47
CA TYR A 44 10.32 -6.63 2.77
C TYR A 44 11.09 -6.28 1.49
N GLY A 45 12.22 -5.59 1.62
CA GLY A 45 13.06 -5.17 0.50
C GLY A 45 12.90 -3.70 0.10
N GLY A 46 11.91 -3.00 0.68
CA GLY A 46 11.73 -1.56 0.56
C GLY A 46 11.22 -1.10 -0.81
N GLY A 47 10.88 -2.03 -1.70
CA GLY A 47 10.33 -1.73 -3.01
C GLY A 47 8.99 -1.01 -2.91
N GLU A 48 8.13 -1.43 -1.98
CA GLU A 48 6.81 -0.83 -1.72
C GLU A 48 6.92 0.63 -1.27
N MET A 49 7.86 0.96 -0.38
CA MET A 49 8.11 2.34 0.05
C MET A 49 8.72 3.18 -1.07
N PHE A 50 9.62 2.59 -1.86
CA PHE A 50 10.21 3.24 -3.03
C PHE A 50 9.12 3.63 -4.03
N VAL A 51 8.30 2.68 -4.48
CA VAL A 51 7.27 2.99 -5.49
C VAL A 51 6.18 3.92 -4.97
N ASP A 52 5.77 3.81 -3.70
CA ASP A 52 4.82 4.76 -3.10
C ASP A 52 5.37 6.19 -3.14
N ARG A 53 6.63 6.38 -2.75
CA ARG A 53 7.29 7.68 -2.79
C ARG A 53 7.42 8.22 -4.20
N GLU A 54 7.91 7.41 -5.15
CA GLU A 54 8.08 7.86 -6.54
C GLU A 54 6.73 8.21 -7.19
N LEU A 55 5.68 7.40 -6.98
CA LEU A 55 4.33 7.67 -7.47
C LEU A 55 3.77 8.97 -6.89
N LYS A 56 3.86 9.16 -5.57
CA LYS A 56 3.36 10.37 -4.91
C LYS A 56 4.10 11.63 -5.32
N SER A 57 5.39 11.50 -5.63
CA SER A 57 6.24 12.59 -6.11
C SER A 57 6.12 12.89 -7.61
N GLY A 58 5.41 12.05 -8.37
CA GLY A 58 5.26 12.20 -9.82
C GLY A 58 6.56 11.91 -10.60
N ARG A 59 7.47 11.11 -10.05
CA ARG A 59 8.77 10.77 -10.67
C ARG A 59 8.78 9.43 -11.40
N LEU A 60 7.70 8.67 -11.34
CA LEU A 60 7.59 7.44 -12.14
C LEU A 60 7.49 7.78 -13.64
N PRO A 61 8.08 6.95 -14.52
CA PRO A 61 7.88 7.03 -15.96
C PRO A 61 6.39 7.02 -16.31
N GLU A 62 6.00 7.84 -17.29
CA GLU A 62 4.60 8.04 -17.68
C GLU A 62 3.95 6.74 -18.17
N GLU A 63 4.73 5.83 -18.76
CA GLU A 63 4.24 4.54 -19.25
C GLU A 63 3.82 3.58 -18.12
N LEU A 64 4.30 3.83 -16.89
CA LEU A 64 3.92 3.03 -15.72
C LEU A 64 2.68 3.60 -15.01
N VAL A 65 2.32 4.85 -15.29
CA VAL A 65 1.23 5.55 -14.61
C VAL A 65 -0.09 5.30 -15.32
N ILE A 66 -1.11 4.92 -14.55
CA ILE A 66 -2.48 4.77 -15.05
C ILE A 66 -3.09 6.17 -15.13
N ARG A 67 -3.43 6.60 -16.35
CA ARG A 67 -4.13 7.88 -16.59
C ARG A 67 -5.62 7.73 -16.26
N GLU A 68 -6.22 8.79 -15.74
CA GLU A 68 -7.69 8.92 -15.68
C GLU A 68 -8.23 9.11 -17.10
N ASP A 69 -8.44 8.02 -17.85
CA ASP A 69 -8.88 8.11 -19.24
C ASP A 69 -10.40 7.91 -19.39
N THR A 70 -11.13 7.65 -18.30
CA THR A 70 -12.58 7.49 -18.39
C THR A 70 -13.27 7.67 -17.05
N SER A 71 -14.24 8.59 -17.00
CA SER A 71 -15.17 8.68 -15.87
C SER A 71 -16.16 7.52 -15.97
N VAL A 72 -15.84 6.41 -15.32
CA VAL A 72 -16.77 5.27 -15.17
C VAL A 72 -17.55 5.44 -13.87
N THR A 73 -18.85 5.17 -13.92
CA THR A 73 -19.65 5.03 -12.70
C THR A 73 -19.50 3.61 -12.17
N ALA A 74 -18.79 3.46 -11.05
CA ALA A 74 -18.73 2.17 -10.35
C ALA A 74 -20.10 1.85 -9.73
N ASP A 75 -20.57 0.62 -9.94
CA ASP A 75 -21.72 0.08 -9.21
C ASP A 75 -21.24 -0.43 -7.85
N PHE A 76 -21.77 0.17 -6.79
CA PHE A 76 -21.46 -0.21 -5.41
C PHE A 76 -22.56 -1.06 -4.78
N SER A 77 -23.54 -1.51 -5.56
CA SER A 77 -24.63 -2.38 -5.09
C SER A 77 -24.06 -3.66 -4.45
N GLY A 78 -24.45 -3.93 -3.20
CA GLY A 78 -23.98 -5.09 -2.43
C GLY A 78 -22.65 -4.88 -1.69
N LEU A 79 -22.01 -3.72 -1.78
CA LEU A 79 -20.93 -3.37 -0.85
C LEU A 79 -21.51 -2.99 0.50
N GLU A 80 -21.20 -3.82 1.49
CA GLU A 80 -21.65 -3.65 2.86
C GLU A 80 -20.41 -3.56 3.76
N CYS A 81 -20.31 -2.51 4.57
CA CYS A 81 -19.32 -2.49 5.63
C CYS A 81 -19.80 -3.42 6.75
N ARG A 82 -19.26 -4.63 6.81
CA ARG A 82 -19.51 -5.61 7.89
C ARG A 82 -18.51 -5.45 9.04
N TRP A 83 -17.92 -4.27 9.16
CA TRP A 83 -17.03 -3.95 10.26
C TRP A 83 -17.86 -3.77 11.53
N SER A 84 -17.77 -4.72 12.45
CA SER A 84 -18.29 -4.57 13.79
C SER A 84 -17.27 -3.79 14.62
N GLU A 85 -17.77 -2.89 15.47
CA GLU A 85 -16.93 -2.24 16.46
C GLU A 85 -16.23 -3.31 17.31
N VAL A 86 -14.91 -3.24 17.40
CA VAL A 86 -14.14 -4.05 18.32
C VAL A 86 -14.04 -3.23 19.60
N PRO A 87 -14.76 -3.61 20.68
CA PRO A 87 -14.73 -2.84 21.91
C PRO A 87 -13.31 -2.83 22.47
N SER A 88 -12.88 -1.63 22.89
CA SER A 88 -11.63 -1.48 23.61
C SER A 88 -11.69 -2.29 24.91
N PRO A 89 -10.63 -3.03 25.28
CA PRO A 89 -10.55 -3.66 26.60
C PRO A 89 -10.59 -2.62 27.75
N GLU A 90 -10.15 -1.40 27.47
CA GLU A 90 -10.04 -0.23 28.37
C GLU A 90 -10.80 0.98 27.79
N GLU A 91 -10.58 2.20 28.30
CA GLU A 91 -11.26 3.43 27.82
C GLU A 91 -10.87 3.85 26.39
N GLU A 92 -9.63 3.61 25.96
CA GLU A 92 -9.13 4.08 24.65
C GLU A 92 -8.33 3.00 23.89
N THR A 93 -8.51 2.96 22.57
CA THR A 93 -7.67 2.16 21.66
C THR A 93 -6.79 3.08 20.81
N ILE A 94 -5.47 2.91 20.89
CA ILE A 94 -4.51 3.66 20.08
C ILE A 94 -3.99 2.76 18.95
N ALA A 95 -4.16 3.20 17.71
CA ALA A 95 -3.55 2.60 16.54
C ALA A 95 -2.36 3.46 16.07
N VAL A 96 -1.17 2.85 15.99
CA VAL A 96 0.06 3.54 15.55
C VAL A 96 0.61 2.85 14.32
N ILE A 97 0.97 3.65 13.31
CA ILE A 97 1.80 3.20 12.20
C ILE A 97 3.24 3.59 12.54
N VAL A 98 4.11 2.59 12.64
CA VAL A 98 5.52 2.79 13.01
C VAL A 98 6.41 2.48 11.82
N ASP A 99 7.31 3.42 11.51
CA ASP A 99 8.41 3.22 10.56
C ASP A 99 9.74 3.24 11.34
N ALA A 100 10.42 2.09 11.37
CA ALA A 100 11.74 1.96 11.98
C ALA A 100 12.82 2.41 10.97
N SER A 101 12.97 3.73 10.80
CA SER A 101 13.88 4.33 9.81
C SER A 101 15.39 4.23 10.14
N HIS A 102 15.82 3.29 11.00
CA HIS A 102 17.24 3.04 11.24
C HIS A 102 17.77 1.92 10.34
N ARG A 103 18.55 2.30 9.33
CA ARG A 103 19.27 1.36 8.46
C ARG A 103 20.68 1.15 9.01
N PRO A 104 21.03 0.02 9.66
CA PRO A 104 22.43 -0.32 9.84
C PRO A 104 23.06 -0.58 8.48
N GLU A 105 24.30 -0.09 8.29
CA GLU A 105 25.09 -0.33 7.08
C GLU A 105 25.20 -1.84 6.81
N ARG A 106 24.90 -2.27 5.57
CA ARG A 106 25.20 -3.64 5.14
C ARG A 106 26.71 -3.72 4.87
N SER A 107 27.47 -4.32 5.78
CA SER A 107 28.79 -4.86 5.43
C SER A 107 28.60 -6.02 4.46
N LEU A 108 29.27 -5.94 3.31
CA LEU A 108 29.41 -7.02 2.32
C LEU A 108 30.12 -8.25 2.91
#